data_AF-A0A7Z9GCD1-F1
#
_entry.id   AF-A0A7Z9GCD1-F1
#
_cell.length_a   1.000
_cell.length_b   1.000
_cell.length_c   1.000
_cell.angle_alpha   90.00
_cell.angle_beta   90.00
_cell.angle_gamma   90.00
#
_symmetry.space_group_name_H-M   'P 1'
#
loop_
_entity.id
_entity.type
_entity.pdbx_description
1 polymer ?
#
loop_
_entity_poly.entity_id
_entity_poly.type
_entity_poly.pdbx_seq_one_letter_code
_entity_poly.pdbx_strand_id
1 'polypeptide(L)'
;MFSLSILLSACTQSPLPAQASQFADVACKCPDRKCLTDLQSLFNQWTQAHAGEKVSADEAGRIGKAVRRLSKCNEKIVGSLSKQSTDFADQACKCTNTKCLSEVQKDFVVWTQLHAQDKVTAEVANTLEQAGRRLSECSNKIAGK
;
A
#
# COMPACT_ATOMS: atom_id res chain seq x y z
N MET A 1 22.35 -0.94 14.34
CA MET A 1 21.58 0.33 14.49
C MET A 1 21.90 1.18 13.27
N PHE A 2 21.08 1.08 12.21
CA PHE A 2 21.26 1.92 11.01
C PHE A 2 20.44 3.19 11.16
N SER A 3 21.15 4.31 11.04
CA SER A 3 20.69 5.66 11.33
C SER A 3 19.53 6.10 10.45
N LEU A 4 18.35 6.22 11.07
CA LEU A 4 17.15 6.88 10.55
C LEU A 4 17.29 8.43 10.58
N SER A 5 18.50 8.95 10.34
CA SER A 5 18.84 10.36 10.62
C SER A 5 19.13 11.20 9.38
N ILE A 6 19.14 10.61 8.19
CA ILE A 6 19.50 11.36 6.95
C ILE A 6 18.27 11.99 6.26
N LEU A 7 17.05 11.61 6.65
CA LEU A 7 15.84 12.20 6.04
C LEU A 7 15.29 13.44 6.77
N LEU A 8 15.78 13.78 7.97
CA LEU A 8 15.22 14.88 8.77
C LEU A 8 15.96 16.23 8.66
N SER A 9 17.15 16.28 8.07
CA SER A 9 17.94 17.53 8.04
C SER A 9 17.70 18.43 6.83
N ALA A 10 16.75 18.09 5.94
CA ALA A 10 16.43 18.91 4.76
C ALA A 10 15.19 19.82 4.92
N CYS A 11 14.57 19.85 6.11
CA CYS A 11 13.36 20.61 6.35
C CYS A 11 13.57 22.08 6.74
N THR A 12 14.80 22.54 6.93
CA THR A 12 15.08 23.97 7.10
C THR A 12 15.40 24.59 5.73
N GLN A 13 14.43 25.31 5.18
CA GLN A 13 14.59 26.30 4.09
C GLN A 13 14.79 25.77 2.67
N SER A 14 14.05 24.74 2.24
CA SER A 14 13.87 24.51 0.79
C SER A 14 12.62 25.23 0.28
N PRO A 15 12.65 25.87 -0.90
CA PRO A 15 11.47 26.53 -1.46
C PRO A 15 10.34 25.51 -1.68
N LEU A 16 9.13 25.88 -1.26
CA LEU A 16 7.89 25.10 -1.35
C LEU A 16 7.73 24.24 -2.64
N PRO A 17 8.05 24.71 -3.87
CA PRO A 17 7.91 23.92 -5.08
C PRO A 17 8.81 22.69 -5.18
N ALA A 18 9.94 22.63 -4.46
CA ALA A 18 10.88 21.52 -4.54
C ALA A 18 10.38 20.29 -3.74
N GLN A 19 9.78 20.52 -2.57
CA GLN A 19 9.30 19.43 -1.71
C GLN A 19 8.04 18.76 -2.26
N ALA A 20 7.05 19.51 -2.78
CA ALA A 20 5.83 18.94 -3.33
C ALA A 20 6.07 17.96 -4.50
N SER A 21 7.01 18.28 -5.41
CA SER A 21 7.41 17.37 -6.49
C SER A 21 8.14 16.13 -5.97
N GLN A 22 8.95 16.27 -4.93
CA GLN A 22 9.68 15.16 -4.33
C GLN A 22 8.74 14.14 -3.68
N PHE A 23 7.67 14.57 -3.01
CA PHE A 23 6.63 13.66 -2.51
C PHE A 23 6.03 12.80 -3.62
N ALA A 24 5.78 13.41 -4.79
CA ALA A 24 5.19 12.71 -5.93
C ALA A 24 6.14 11.69 -6.57
N ASP A 25 7.44 12.00 -6.66
CA ASP A 25 8.44 11.14 -7.27
C ASP A 25 8.88 9.97 -6.35
N VAL A 26 8.71 10.12 -5.04
CA VAL A 26 8.95 9.07 -4.05
C VAL A 26 7.73 8.15 -3.91
N ALA A 27 6.50 8.66 -4.11
CA ALA A 27 5.26 7.90 -3.92
C ALA A 27 5.21 6.57 -4.70
N CYS A 28 5.53 6.59 -6.00
CA CYS A 28 5.48 5.38 -6.82
C CYS A 28 6.73 4.49 -6.66
N LYS A 29 7.71 4.89 -5.85
CA LYS A 29 8.86 4.08 -5.45
C LYS A 29 8.66 3.39 -4.10
N CYS A 30 7.55 3.68 -3.41
CA CYS A 30 7.24 3.01 -2.16
C CYS A 30 7.06 1.50 -2.39
N PRO A 31 7.78 0.65 -1.62
CA PRO A 31 7.69 -0.80 -1.76
C PRO A 31 6.38 -1.35 -1.19
N ASP A 32 5.75 -0.63 -0.28
CA ASP A 32 4.55 -1.03 0.45
C ASP A 32 3.65 0.18 0.76
N ARG A 33 2.48 -0.11 1.33
CA ARG A 33 1.50 0.91 1.66
C ARG A 33 1.87 1.69 2.92
N LYS A 34 2.63 1.10 3.84
CA LYS A 34 3.18 1.82 5.00
C LYS A 34 4.03 3.01 4.55
N CYS A 35 4.95 2.81 3.61
CA CYS A 35 5.75 3.88 2.99
C CYS A 35 4.86 4.99 2.42
N LEU A 36 3.80 4.63 1.67
CA LEU A 36 2.87 5.62 1.12
C LEU A 36 2.11 6.39 2.20
N THR A 37 1.71 5.70 3.27
CA THR A 37 0.97 6.31 4.38
C THR A 37 1.87 7.27 5.16
N ASP A 38 3.11 6.89 5.43
CA ASP A 38 4.10 7.74 6.07
C ASP A 38 4.39 8.97 5.20
N LEU A 39 4.55 8.78 3.89
CA LEU A 39 4.76 9.86 2.92
C LEU A 39 3.55 10.82 2.84
N GLN A 40 2.34 10.28 2.88
CA GLN A 40 1.11 11.08 2.90
C GLN A 40 0.97 11.85 4.22
N SER A 41 1.36 11.25 5.36
CA SER A 41 1.40 11.93 6.66
C SER A 41 2.38 13.11 6.64
N LEU A 42 3.59 12.90 6.10
CA LEU A 42 4.58 13.96 5.93
C LEU A 42 4.07 15.07 5.01
N PHE A 43 3.42 14.71 3.89
CA PHE A 43 2.80 15.69 2.99
C PHE A 43 1.71 16.50 3.71
N ASN A 44 0.85 15.85 4.49
CA ASN A 44 -0.21 16.52 5.25
C ASN A 44 0.38 17.47 6.30
N GLN A 45 1.38 17.04 7.06
CA GLN A 45 2.09 17.89 8.03
C GLN A 45 2.72 19.10 7.34
N TRP A 46 3.36 18.89 6.20
CA TRP A 46 3.91 19.97 5.39
C TRP A 46 2.82 20.95 4.94
N THR A 47 1.70 20.48 4.40
CA THR A 47 0.59 21.36 3.97
C THR A 47 -0.01 22.16 5.12
N GLN A 48 -0.07 21.59 6.33
CA GLN A 48 -0.56 22.28 7.53
C GLN A 48 0.45 23.33 8.01
N ALA A 49 1.75 23.02 8.00
CA ALA A 49 2.79 23.95 8.41
C ALA A 49 2.86 25.20 7.52
N HIS A 50 2.41 25.10 6.27
CA HIS A 50 2.37 26.22 5.32
C HIS A 50 0.93 26.71 5.05
N ALA A 51 -0.05 26.28 5.86
CA ALA A 51 -1.43 26.70 5.75
C ALA A 51 -1.55 28.18 6.16
N GLY A 52 -1.57 29.08 5.17
CA GLY A 52 -1.65 30.53 5.38
C GLY A 52 -0.60 31.31 4.59
N GLU A 53 0.41 30.64 4.03
CA GLU A 53 1.33 31.26 3.10
C GLU A 53 0.64 31.53 1.76
N LYS A 54 1.01 32.63 1.09
CA LYS A 54 0.53 32.91 -0.28
C LYS A 54 1.20 31.96 -1.26
N VAL A 55 0.54 30.83 -1.49
CA VAL A 55 0.91 29.83 -2.50
C VAL A 55 0.65 30.42 -3.90
N SER A 56 1.65 30.38 -4.78
CA SER A 56 1.47 30.81 -6.17
C SER A 56 0.57 29.84 -6.96
N ALA A 57 -0.05 30.29 -8.07
CA ALA A 57 -0.91 29.42 -8.89
C ALA A 57 -0.16 28.19 -9.45
N ASP A 58 1.10 28.36 -9.85
CA ASP A 58 1.97 27.27 -10.30
C ASP A 58 2.22 26.24 -9.19
N GLU A 59 2.36 26.72 -7.96
CA GLU A 59 2.62 25.90 -6.79
C GLU A 59 1.39 25.13 -6.34
N ALA A 60 0.22 25.76 -6.33
CA ALA A 60 -1.07 25.07 -6.16
C ALA A 60 -1.25 23.97 -7.22
N GLY A 61 -0.81 24.23 -8.46
CA GLY A 61 -0.78 23.24 -9.53
C GLY A 61 0.14 22.05 -9.24
N ARG A 62 1.34 22.28 -8.68
CA ARG A 62 2.29 21.21 -8.30
C ARG A 62 1.78 20.38 -7.13
N ILE A 63 1.23 21.02 -6.09
CA ILE A 63 0.59 20.35 -4.95
C ILE A 63 -0.55 19.45 -5.45
N GLY A 64 -1.44 19.97 -6.30
CA GLY A 64 -2.53 19.18 -6.87
C GLY A 64 -2.08 18.03 -7.77
N LYS A 65 -0.92 18.15 -8.44
CA LYS A 65 -0.30 17.02 -9.17
C LYS A 65 0.28 15.98 -8.23
N ALA A 66 0.92 16.40 -7.13
CA ALA A 66 1.48 15.52 -6.13
C ALA A 66 0.40 14.67 -5.45
N VAL A 67 -0.71 15.29 -5.02
CA VAL A 67 -1.88 14.59 -4.46
C VAL A 67 -2.44 13.55 -5.43
N ARG A 68 -2.63 13.93 -6.70
CA ARG A 68 -3.13 13.00 -7.73
C ARG A 68 -2.18 11.83 -7.98
N ARG A 69 -0.87 12.06 -7.97
CA ARG A 69 0.12 10.99 -8.11
C ARG A 69 0.13 10.06 -6.89
N LEU A 70 0.11 10.60 -5.68
CA LEU A 70 -0.02 9.83 -4.44
C LEU A 70 -1.23 8.89 -4.48
N SER A 71 -2.40 9.41 -4.88
CA SER A 71 -3.63 8.62 -5.04
C SER A 71 -3.44 7.45 -6.02
N LYS A 72 -2.90 7.74 -7.22
CA LYS A 72 -2.67 6.70 -8.24
C LYS A 72 -1.66 5.64 -7.80
N CYS A 73 -0.58 6.04 -7.12
CA CYS A 73 0.39 5.07 -6.61
C CYS A 73 -0.26 4.18 -5.51
N ASN A 74 -1.11 4.76 -4.66
CA ASN A 74 -1.88 3.99 -3.67
C ASN A 74 -2.86 3.00 -4.31
N GLU A 75 -3.62 3.43 -5.33
CA GLU A 75 -4.51 2.56 -6.09
C GLU A 75 -3.76 1.37 -6.72
N LYS A 76 -2.55 1.60 -7.22
CA LYS A 76 -1.71 0.53 -7.78
C LYS A 76 -1.29 -0.49 -6.72
N ILE A 77 -0.88 -0.05 -5.53
CA ILE A 77 -0.53 -0.96 -4.43
C ILE A 77 -1.77 -1.74 -3.97
N VAL A 78 -2.90 -1.05 -3.76
CA VAL A 78 -4.18 -1.67 -3.38
C VAL A 78 -4.63 -2.71 -4.39
N GLY A 79 -4.58 -2.40 -5.70
CA GLY A 79 -4.92 -3.34 -6.76
C GLY A 79 -3.98 -4.53 -6.82
N SER A 80 -2.68 -4.33 -6.59
CA SER A 80 -1.70 -5.41 -6.52
C SER A 80 -1.97 -6.36 -5.35
N LEU A 81 -2.26 -5.82 -4.16
CA LEU A 81 -2.57 -6.63 -2.98
C LEU A 81 -3.88 -7.42 -3.16
N SER A 82 -4.91 -6.78 -3.72
CA SER A 82 -6.19 -7.41 -4.02
C SER A 82 -6.04 -8.56 -5.03
N LYS A 83 -5.24 -8.35 -6.07
CA LYS A 83 -4.91 -9.38 -7.05
C LYS A 83 -4.17 -10.55 -6.40
N GLN A 84 -3.13 -10.28 -5.60
CA GLN A 84 -2.34 -11.32 -4.96
C GLN A 84 -3.17 -12.17 -3.99
N SER A 85 -4.09 -11.54 -3.25
CA SER A 85 -5.06 -12.27 -2.41
C SER A 85 -5.96 -13.20 -3.22
N THR A 86 -6.41 -12.77 -4.40
CA THR A 86 -7.21 -13.61 -5.31
C THR A 86 -6.39 -14.75 -5.90
N ASP A 87 -5.14 -14.49 -6.27
CA ASP A 87 -4.22 -15.50 -6.82
C ASP A 87 -3.97 -16.64 -5.81
N PHE A 88 -3.86 -16.33 -4.50
CA PHE A 88 -3.79 -17.36 -3.45
C PHE A 88 -5.03 -18.26 -3.41
N ALA A 89 -6.23 -17.67 -3.50
CA ALA A 89 -7.47 -18.44 -3.53
C ALA A 89 -7.54 -19.33 -4.79
N ASP A 90 -7.17 -18.79 -5.96
CA ASP A 90 -7.12 -19.54 -7.21
C ASP A 90 -6.12 -20.69 -7.14
N GLN A 91 -4.95 -20.47 -6.55
CA GLN A 91 -3.91 -21.49 -6.38
C GLN A 91 -4.38 -22.59 -5.42
N ALA A 92 -5.03 -22.23 -4.31
CA ALA A 92 -5.62 -23.19 -3.39
C ALA A 92 -6.66 -24.08 -4.08
N CYS A 93 -7.47 -23.50 -4.98
CA CYS A 93 -8.48 -24.23 -5.76
C CYS A 93 -7.90 -25.14 -6.84
N LYS A 94 -6.63 -24.96 -7.23
CA LYS A 94 -5.92 -25.83 -8.18
C LYS A 94 -5.21 -27.00 -7.49
N CYS A 95 -5.10 -26.98 -6.16
CA CYS A 95 -4.47 -28.06 -5.42
C CYS A 95 -5.25 -29.38 -5.56
N THR A 96 -4.52 -30.47 -5.73
CA THR A 96 -5.08 -31.83 -5.87
C THR A 96 -4.92 -32.67 -4.62
N ASN A 97 -4.16 -32.19 -3.63
CA ASN A 97 -3.92 -32.86 -2.35
C ASN A 97 -3.75 -31.86 -1.21
N THR A 98 -3.80 -32.37 0.01
CA THR A 98 -3.72 -31.59 1.25
C THR A 98 -2.34 -30.96 1.47
N LYS A 99 -1.26 -31.55 0.94
CA LYS A 99 0.09 -30.98 1.03
C LYS A 99 0.21 -29.66 0.27
N CYS A 100 -0.23 -29.64 -1.00
CA CYS A 100 -0.30 -28.42 -1.81
C CYS A 100 -1.12 -27.34 -1.11
N LEU A 101 -2.30 -27.71 -0.60
CA LEU A 101 -3.19 -26.77 0.08
C LEU A 101 -2.54 -26.17 1.34
N SER A 102 -1.83 -26.99 2.13
CA SER A 102 -1.14 -26.54 3.33
C SER A 102 0.01 -25.56 3.02
N GLU A 103 0.72 -25.75 1.90
CA GLU A 103 1.76 -24.81 1.45
C GLU A 103 1.14 -23.46 1.05
N VAL A 104 0.08 -23.47 0.22
CA VAL A 104 -0.62 -22.23 -0.18
C VAL A 104 -1.22 -21.50 1.02
N GLN A 105 -1.78 -22.21 1.99
CA GLN A 105 -2.31 -21.63 3.22
C GLN A 105 -1.22 -20.97 4.07
N LYS A 106 -0.04 -21.59 4.19
CA LYS A 106 1.09 -21.01 4.93
C LYS A 106 1.55 -19.72 4.26
N ASP A 107 1.70 -19.73 2.94
CA ASP A 107 2.11 -18.55 2.18
C ASP A 107 1.07 -17.43 2.30
N PHE A 108 -0.22 -17.76 2.26
CA PHE A 108 -1.31 -16.80 2.46
C PHE A 108 -1.28 -16.18 3.87
N VAL A 109 -1.03 -16.98 4.91
CA VAL A 109 -0.91 -16.47 6.30
C VAL A 109 0.29 -15.53 6.44
N VAL A 110 1.46 -15.93 5.94
CA VAL A 110 2.67 -15.08 5.97
C VAL A 110 2.43 -13.78 5.23
N TRP A 111 1.86 -13.85 4.02
CA TRP A 111 1.50 -12.67 3.24
C TRP A 111 0.53 -11.76 3.98
N THR A 112 -0.53 -12.31 4.57
CA THR A 112 -1.53 -11.55 5.33
C THR A 112 -0.88 -10.87 6.55
N GLN A 113 0.04 -11.55 7.24
CA GLN A 113 0.78 -10.97 8.37
C GLN A 113 1.69 -9.82 7.95
N LEU A 114 2.39 -9.95 6.82
CA LEU A 114 3.22 -8.87 6.26
C LEU A 114 2.39 -7.62 5.93
N HIS A 115 1.13 -7.82 5.50
CA HIS A 115 0.24 -6.74 5.10
C HIS A 115 -0.82 -6.37 6.14
N ALA A 116 -0.79 -6.96 7.34
CA ALA A 116 -1.76 -6.70 8.41
C ALA A 116 -1.66 -5.25 8.94
N GLN A 117 -0.49 -4.63 8.84
CA GLN A 117 -0.26 -3.23 9.23
C GLN A 117 -0.66 -2.23 8.14
N ASP A 118 -0.91 -2.69 6.91
CA ASP A 118 -1.27 -1.85 5.77
C ASP A 118 -2.74 -1.44 5.85
N LYS A 119 -3.22 -0.86 6.98
CA LYS A 119 -4.61 -0.39 7.27
C LYS A 119 -5.62 -0.79 6.20
N VAL A 120 -5.85 -2.09 6.07
CA VAL A 120 -6.41 -2.71 4.86
C VAL A 120 -7.60 -1.86 4.39
N THR A 121 -7.53 -1.26 3.20
CA THR A 121 -8.68 -0.46 2.72
C THR A 121 -9.91 -1.37 2.75
N ALA A 122 -11.10 -0.80 2.91
CA ALA A 122 -12.33 -1.59 2.86
C ALA A 122 -12.38 -2.51 1.61
N GLU A 123 -11.79 -2.06 0.50
CA GLU A 123 -11.61 -2.81 -0.74
C GLU A 123 -10.70 -4.05 -0.60
N VAL A 124 -9.48 -3.90 -0.05
CA VAL A 124 -8.59 -5.05 0.17
C VAL A 124 -9.18 -5.98 1.23
N ALA A 125 -9.88 -5.45 2.25
CA ALA A 125 -10.47 -6.25 3.31
C ALA A 125 -11.61 -7.13 2.79
N ASN A 126 -12.49 -6.55 1.97
CA ASN A 126 -13.54 -7.29 1.27
C ASN A 126 -12.95 -8.34 0.33
N THR A 127 -11.90 -8.00 -0.44
CA THR A 127 -11.23 -8.96 -1.32
C THR A 127 -10.57 -10.10 -0.55
N LEU A 128 -9.93 -9.80 0.58
CA LEU A 128 -9.32 -10.78 1.47
C LEU A 128 -10.37 -11.73 2.06
N GLU A 129 -11.52 -11.20 2.47
CA GLU A 129 -12.64 -11.98 2.97
C GLU A 129 -13.19 -12.93 1.89
N GLN A 130 -13.38 -12.43 0.67
CA GLN A 130 -13.81 -13.24 -0.48
C GLN A 130 -12.79 -14.33 -0.83
N ALA A 131 -11.49 -13.99 -0.83
CA ALA A 131 -10.41 -14.95 -1.03
C ALA A 131 -10.39 -16.02 0.06
N GLY A 132 -10.56 -15.64 1.33
CA GLY A 132 -10.64 -16.56 2.46
C GLY A 132 -11.83 -17.53 2.35
N ARG A 133 -13.00 -17.03 1.94
CA ARG A 133 -14.18 -17.88 1.67
C ARG A 133 -13.92 -18.89 0.55
N ARG A 134 -13.41 -18.43 -0.61
CA ARG A 134 -13.06 -19.32 -1.73
C ARG A 134 -12.02 -20.36 -1.34
N LEU A 135 -11.01 -19.97 -0.56
CA LEU A 135 -9.99 -20.88 -0.05
C LEU A 135 -10.61 -21.96 0.85
N SER A 136 -11.55 -21.59 1.72
CA SER A 136 -12.30 -22.54 2.56
C SER A 136 -13.14 -23.51 1.73
N GLU A 137 -13.88 -23.02 0.73
CA GLU A 137 -14.65 -23.85 -0.20
C GLU A 137 -13.78 -24.88 -0.93
N CYS A 138 -12.63 -24.44 -1.42
CA CYS A 138 -11.68 -25.30 -2.13
C CYS A 138 -11.01 -26.31 -1.19
N SER A 139 -10.72 -25.91 0.05
CA SER A 139 -10.25 -26.82 1.10
C SER A 139 -11.25 -27.94 1.37
N ASN A 140 -12.54 -27.61 1.51
CA ASN A 140 -13.60 -28.59 1.79
C ASN A 140 -13.75 -29.61 0.65
N LYS A 141 -13.56 -29.19 -0.61
CA LYS A 141 -13.57 -30.09 -1.77
C LYS A 141 -12.41 -31.08 -1.79
N ILE A 142 -11.28 -30.74 -1.20
CA ILE A 142 -10.10 -31.61 -1.12
C ILE A 142 -10.20 -32.54 0.10
N ALA A 143 -10.71 -32.06 1.23
CA ALA A 143 -10.86 -32.84 2.46
C ALA A 143 -12.05 -33.82 2.44
N GLY A 144 -13.07 -33.55 1.61
CA GLY A 144 -14.22 -34.44 1.42
C GLY A 144 -14.05 -35.50 0.33
N LYS A 145 -12.88 -35.56 -0.32
CA LYS A 145 -12.48 -36.61 -1.27
C LYS A 145 -11.55 -37.61 -0.58
#